data_AF-A0A7R8ZWS8-F1
#
_entry.id   AF-A0A7R8ZWS8-F1
#
_cell.length_a   1.000
_cell.length_b   1.000
_cell.length_c   1.000
_cell.angle_alpha   90.00
_cell.angle_beta   90.00
_cell.angle_gamma   90.00
#
_symmetry.space_group_name_H-M   'P 1'
#
loop_
_entity.id
_entity.type
_entity.pdbx_description
1 polymer ?
#
loop_
_entity_poly.entity_id
_entity_poly.type
_entity_poly.pdbx_seq_one_letter_code
_entity_poly.pdbx_strand_id
1 'polypeptide(L)'
;MVEGEMKECQESELIDAIKAGHEAIKVQCQAQLELAQKIGEKATVKREKEVEEENEEVKAYVADFAKDKIYEVAKSALDKMSRKDQLSEIKDSLVETMTEEKGEEYMEENGHFVGTYFDKLKKEVIREMVLSEK
;
A
#
# COMPACT_ATOMS: atom_id res chain seq x y z
N MET A 1 -9.06 14.34 2.23
CA MET A 1 -8.37 14.82 3.44
C MET A 1 -9.25 15.91 4.02
N VAL A 2 -9.47 15.90 5.34
CA VAL A 2 -10.29 16.87 6.06
C VAL A 2 -9.45 17.36 7.23
N GLU A 3 -9.36 18.68 7.40
CA GLU A 3 -8.71 19.34 8.53
C GLU A 3 -9.69 20.41 9.01
N GLY A 4 -9.93 20.49 10.32
CA GLY A 4 -10.86 21.47 10.87
C GLY A 4 -11.07 21.33 12.37
N GLU A 5 -11.54 22.41 12.98
CA GLU A 5 -11.91 22.48 14.40
C GLU A 5 -13.38 22.85 14.55
N MET A 6 -14.01 22.36 15.62
CA MET A 6 -15.43 22.62 15.93
C MET A 6 -15.59 22.84 17.44
N LYS A 7 -16.60 23.60 17.84
CA LYS A 7 -16.93 23.84 19.26
C LYS A 7 -17.96 22.82 19.73
N GLU A 8 -17.49 21.60 20.05
CA GLU A 8 -18.32 20.52 20.62
C GLU A 8 -19.62 20.24 19.83
N CYS A 9 -19.53 20.25 18.49
CA CYS A 9 -20.68 19.93 17.64
C CYS A 9 -21.03 18.43 17.70
N GLN A 10 -22.24 18.08 17.28
CA GLN A 10 -22.60 16.67 17.11
C GLN A 10 -21.86 16.07 15.91
N GLU A 11 -21.57 14.76 15.95
CA GLU A 11 -20.92 14.07 14.84
C GLU A 11 -21.73 14.15 13.54
N SER A 12 -23.07 14.18 13.64
CA SER A 12 -23.96 14.36 12.49
C SER A 12 -23.73 15.71 11.80
N GLU A 13 -23.53 16.78 12.58
CA GLU A 13 -23.28 18.12 12.07
C GLU A 13 -21.91 18.20 11.38
N LEU A 14 -20.90 17.54 11.95
CA LEU A 14 -19.57 17.44 11.33
C LEU A 14 -19.64 16.72 9.98
N ILE A 15 -20.36 15.60 9.90
CA ILE A 15 -20.54 14.85 8.65
C ILE A 15 -21.24 15.72 7.59
N ASP A 16 -22.27 16.44 7.98
CA ASP A 16 -23.01 17.29 7.05
C ASP A 16 -22.17 18.50 6.58
N ALA A 17 -21.33 19.06 7.45
CA ALA A 17 -20.35 20.08 7.05
C ALA A 17 -19.35 19.55 6.02
N ILE A 18 -18.82 18.33 6.22
CA ILE A 18 -17.89 17.69 5.26
C ILE A 18 -18.59 17.46 3.91
N LYS A 19 -19.85 16.98 3.92
CA LYS A 19 -20.63 16.80 2.68
C LYS A 19 -20.85 18.13 1.97
N ALA A 20 -21.25 19.17 2.69
CA ALA A 20 -21.47 20.49 2.11
C ALA A 20 -20.20 21.04 1.45
N GLY A 21 -19.04 20.89 2.11
CA GLY A 21 -17.74 21.23 1.53
C GLY A 21 -17.39 20.40 0.29
N HIS A 22 -17.68 19.09 0.31
CA HIS A 22 -17.47 18.22 -0.84
C HIS A 22 -18.36 18.57 -2.04
N GLU A 23 -19.62 18.95 -1.83
CA GLU A 23 -20.49 19.41 -2.91
C GLU A 23 -20.03 20.76 -3.47
N ALA A 24 -19.60 21.68 -2.60
CA ALA A 24 -19.08 22.96 -3.03
C ALA A 24 -17.82 22.81 -3.91
N ILE A 25 -16.84 21.98 -3.49
CA ILE A 25 -15.54 21.85 -4.19
C ILE A 25 -15.67 21.28 -5.62
N LYS A 26 -16.74 20.52 -5.90
CA LYS A 26 -16.98 19.94 -7.23
C LYS A 26 -17.04 21.00 -8.33
N VAL A 27 -17.58 22.18 -8.04
CA VAL A 27 -17.66 23.28 -9.02
C VAL A 27 -16.25 23.76 -9.40
N GLN A 28 -15.33 23.87 -8.45
CA GLN A 28 -13.94 24.26 -8.74
C GLN A 28 -13.18 23.15 -9.46
N CYS A 29 -13.40 21.87 -9.10
CA CYS A 29 -12.83 20.74 -9.84
C CYS A 29 -13.30 20.75 -11.30
N GLN A 30 -14.60 20.99 -11.54
CA GLN A 30 -15.16 21.08 -12.89
C GLN A 30 -14.54 22.25 -13.67
N ALA A 31 -14.36 23.42 -13.04
CA ALA A 31 -13.69 24.55 -13.66
C ALA A 31 -12.23 24.24 -14.04
N GLN A 32 -11.50 23.47 -13.24
CA GLN A 32 -10.14 23.01 -13.59
C GLN A 32 -10.14 22.09 -14.81
N LEU A 33 -11.10 21.17 -14.90
CA LEU A 33 -11.25 20.28 -16.06
C LEU A 33 -11.59 21.07 -17.32
N GLU A 34 -12.51 22.02 -17.24
CA GLU A 34 -12.86 22.90 -18.36
C GLU A 34 -11.69 23.77 -18.81
N LEU A 35 -10.89 24.29 -17.87
CA LEU A 35 -9.68 25.01 -18.19
C LEU A 35 -8.66 24.11 -18.89
N ALA A 36 -8.46 22.89 -18.42
CA ALA A 36 -7.58 21.92 -19.08
C ALA A 36 -8.03 21.65 -20.52
N GLN A 37 -9.34 21.49 -20.75
CA GLN A 37 -9.90 21.32 -22.10
C GLN A 37 -9.63 22.54 -23.01
N LYS A 38 -9.73 23.76 -22.47
CA LYS A 38 -9.42 25.00 -23.22
C LYS A 38 -7.94 25.12 -23.59
N ILE A 39 -7.04 24.62 -22.74
CA ILE A 39 -5.59 24.58 -23.01
C ILE A 39 -5.25 23.51 -24.05
N GLY A 40 -6.10 22.48 -24.18
CA GLY A 40 -5.95 21.41 -25.15
C GLY A 40 -4.92 20.37 -24.73
N GLU A 41 -4.26 19.75 -25.71
CA GLU A 41 -3.43 18.56 -25.53
C GLU A 41 -2.35 18.69 -24.45
N LYS A 42 -1.77 19.89 -24.28
CA LYS A 42 -0.76 20.16 -23.24
C LYS A 42 -1.26 19.91 -21.81
N ALA A 43 -2.57 19.99 -21.58
CA ALA A 43 -3.19 19.78 -20.28
C ALA A 43 -4.05 18.51 -20.21
N THR A 44 -4.51 17.98 -21.35
CA THR A 44 -5.37 16.79 -21.41
C THR A 44 -4.61 15.49 -21.66
N VAL A 45 -3.49 15.53 -22.37
CA VAL A 45 -2.65 14.35 -22.62
C VAL A 45 -1.73 14.15 -21.41
N LYS A 46 -1.94 13.04 -20.70
CA LYS A 46 -1.06 12.63 -19.59
C LYS A 46 0.19 11.98 -20.15
N ARG A 47 1.32 12.16 -19.45
CA ARG A 47 2.54 11.39 -19.73
C ARG A 47 2.24 9.89 -19.70
N GLU A 48 2.81 9.16 -20.64
CA GLU A 48 2.80 7.71 -20.60
C GLU A 48 3.57 7.24 -19.35
N LYS A 49 2.99 6.28 -18.63
CA LYS A 49 3.66 5.63 -17.51
C LYS A 49 3.98 4.22 -17.97
N GLU A 50 5.26 3.87 -17.97
CA GLU A 50 5.71 2.52 -18.22
C GLU A 50 5.13 1.58 -17.16
N VAL A 51 4.78 0.37 -17.59
CA VAL A 51 4.34 -0.69 -16.69
C VAL A 51 5.56 -1.14 -15.91
N GLU A 52 5.43 -1.21 -14.58
CA GLU A 52 6.49 -1.74 -13.73
C GLU A 52 6.70 -3.21 -14.07
N GLU A 53 7.95 -3.62 -14.24
CA GLU A 53 8.30 -5.01 -14.45
C GLU A 53 7.80 -5.86 -13.28
N GLU A 54 7.37 -7.09 -13.56
CA GLU A 54 6.92 -8.03 -12.55
C GLU A 54 7.59 -9.39 -12.78
N ASN A 55 8.06 -10.00 -11.68
CA ASN A 55 8.56 -11.36 -11.64
C ASN A 55 7.61 -12.22 -10.79
N GLU A 56 6.72 -12.95 -11.47
CA GLU A 56 5.74 -13.82 -10.81
C GLU A 56 6.38 -15.00 -10.05
N GLU A 57 7.58 -15.46 -10.46
CA GLU A 57 8.30 -16.52 -9.74
C GLU A 57 8.73 -16.04 -8.35
N VAL A 58 9.37 -14.87 -8.28
CA VAL A 58 9.80 -14.28 -7.00
C VAL A 58 8.59 -13.96 -6.13
N LYS A 59 7.51 -13.45 -6.72
CA LYS A 59 6.27 -13.14 -6.00
C LYS A 59 5.65 -14.39 -5.36
N ALA A 60 5.56 -15.49 -6.11
CA ALA A 60 5.06 -16.76 -5.60
C ALA A 60 5.96 -17.30 -4.49
N TYR A 61 7.29 -17.27 -4.69
CA TYR A 61 8.24 -17.70 -3.67
C TYR A 61 8.12 -16.91 -2.35
N VAL A 62 8.05 -15.58 -2.45
CA VAL A 62 7.83 -14.69 -1.31
C VAL A 62 6.53 -15.03 -0.58
N ALA A 63 5.45 -15.27 -1.33
CA ALA A 63 4.16 -15.66 -0.77
C ALA A 63 4.24 -16.99 -0.02
N ASP A 64 4.76 -18.03 -0.65
CA ASP A 64 4.87 -19.37 -0.07
C ASP A 64 5.73 -19.38 1.19
N PHE A 65 6.82 -18.61 1.21
CA PHE A 65 7.71 -18.56 2.37
C PHE A 65 7.15 -17.74 3.54
N ALA A 66 6.55 -16.58 3.25
CA ALA A 66 6.31 -15.55 4.26
C ALA A 66 4.84 -15.40 4.68
N LYS A 67 3.86 -15.84 3.87
CA LYS A 67 2.44 -15.54 4.11
C LYS A 67 1.97 -15.98 5.50
N ASP A 68 2.16 -17.25 5.84
CA ASP A 68 1.71 -17.79 7.12
C ASP A 68 2.51 -17.22 8.29
N LYS A 69 3.82 -17.01 8.11
CA LYS A 69 4.68 -16.39 9.13
C LYS A 69 4.23 -14.95 9.46
N ILE A 70 3.92 -14.16 8.43
CA ILE A 70 3.38 -12.81 8.60
C ILE A 70 2.04 -12.86 9.33
N TYR A 71 1.16 -13.81 8.97
CA TYR A 71 -0.15 -13.95 9.59
C TYR A 71 -0.03 -14.27 11.09
N GLU A 72 0.83 -15.21 11.48
CA GLU A 72 1.08 -15.54 12.88
C GLU A 72 1.59 -14.33 13.66
N VAL A 73 2.53 -13.57 13.10
CA VAL A 73 3.02 -12.32 13.72
C VAL A 73 1.89 -11.28 13.81
N ALA A 74 1.07 -11.13 12.77
CA ALA A 74 -0.03 -10.17 12.75
C ALA A 74 -1.10 -10.49 13.80
N LYS A 75 -1.36 -11.77 14.04
CA LYS A 75 -2.34 -12.28 15.00
C LYS A 75 -1.82 -12.30 16.44
N SER A 76 -0.51 -12.42 16.61
CA SER A 76 0.11 -12.36 17.93
C SER A 76 -0.05 -10.95 18.51
N ALA A 77 -0.59 -10.86 19.73
CA ALA A 77 -0.84 -9.60 20.45
C ALA A 77 0.46 -8.96 20.99
N LEU A 78 1.42 -8.75 20.10
CA LEU A 78 2.74 -8.21 20.39
C LEU A 78 2.71 -6.69 20.47
N ASP A 79 3.67 -6.12 21.19
CA ASP A 79 3.93 -4.69 21.14
C ASP A 79 4.56 -4.29 19.78
N LYS A 80 4.63 -2.98 19.55
CA LYS A 80 5.10 -2.41 18.29
C LYS A 80 6.53 -2.82 17.93
N MET A 81 7.43 -2.90 18.91
CA MET A 81 8.85 -3.17 18.67
C MET A 81 9.03 -4.65 18.35
N SER A 82 8.54 -5.55 19.19
CA SER A 82 8.64 -7.00 18.94
C SER A 82 7.98 -7.41 17.63
N ARG A 83 6.83 -6.84 17.28
CA ARG A 83 6.18 -7.10 15.98
C ARG A 83 7.05 -6.63 14.81
N LYS A 84 7.68 -5.46 14.92
CA LYS A 84 8.55 -4.92 13.87
C LYS A 84 9.78 -5.80 13.69
N ASP A 85 10.39 -6.22 14.79
CA ASP A 85 11.61 -7.03 14.77
C ASP A 85 11.34 -8.40 14.15
N GLN A 86 10.26 -9.09 14.55
CA GLN A 86 9.88 -10.38 13.96
C GLN A 86 9.55 -10.27 12.45
N LEU A 87 8.88 -9.21 12.01
CA LEU A 87 8.64 -8.99 10.59
C LEU A 87 9.93 -8.69 9.81
N SER A 88 10.92 -8.05 10.43
CA SER A 88 12.25 -7.87 9.84
C SER A 88 12.97 -9.20 9.74
N GLU A 89 12.99 -9.99 10.80
CA GLU A 89 13.61 -11.32 10.82
C GLU A 89 13.04 -12.22 9.73
N ILE A 90 11.71 -12.24 9.52
CA ILE A 90 11.10 -13.01 8.43
C ILE A 90 11.63 -12.55 7.05
N LYS A 91 11.76 -11.23 6.86
CA LYS A 91 12.26 -10.67 5.60
C LYS A 91 13.74 -11.00 5.38
N ASP A 92 14.55 -10.88 6.44
CA ASP A 92 15.98 -11.15 6.38
C ASP A 92 16.22 -12.65 6.10
N SER A 93 15.51 -13.54 6.80
CA SER A 93 15.55 -14.98 6.51
C SER A 93 15.05 -15.34 5.12
N LEU A 94 14.05 -14.63 4.59
CA LEU A 94 13.59 -14.82 3.21
C LEU A 94 14.69 -14.50 2.21
N VAL A 95 15.39 -13.38 2.39
CA VAL A 95 16.50 -12.96 1.52
C VAL A 95 17.66 -13.95 1.62
N GLU A 96 18.04 -14.35 2.83
CA GLU A 96 19.09 -15.34 3.07
C GLU A 96 18.76 -16.68 2.39
N THR A 97 17.57 -17.24 2.65
CA THR A 97 17.14 -18.53 2.08
C THR A 97 17.08 -18.47 0.56
N MET A 98 16.52 -17.40 -0.02
CA MET A 98 16.45 -17.27 -1.48
C MET A 98 17.83 -17.10 -2.11
N THR A 99 18.76 -16.43 -1.44
CA THR A 99 20.15 -16.27 -1.89
C THR A 99 20.88 -17.61 -1.88
N GLU A 100 20.69 -18.43 -0.84
CA GLU A 100 21.27 -19.77 -0.74
C GLU A 100 20.72 -20.72 -1.83
N GLU A 101 19.42 -20.66 -2.12
CA GLU A 101 18.78 -21.57 -3.08
C GLU A 101 18.97 -21.18 -4.55
N LYS A 102 18.94 -19.88 -4.85
CA LYS A 102 18.95 -19.36 -6.23
C LYS A 102 20.33 -18.80 -6.64
N GLY A 103 21.21 -18.55 -5.68
CA GLY A 103 22.53 -17.98 -5.89
C GLY A 103 22.55 -16.45 -5.94
N GLU A 104 23.75 -15.89 -5.72
CA GLU A 104 23.97 -14.43 -5.67
C GLU A 104 23.64 -13.74 -7.01
N GLU A 105 23.92 -14.38 -8.15
CA GLU A 105 23.65 -13.83 -9.49
C GLU A 105 22.15 -13.60 -9.73
N TYR A 106 21.31 -14.56 -9.33
CA TYR A 106 19.85 -14.41 -9.42
C TYR A 106 19.35 -13.27 -8.52
N MET A 107 19.94 -13.10 -7.34
CA MET A 107 19.59 -12.06 -6.39
C MET A 107 20.03 -10.67 -6.86
N GLU A 108 21.13 -10.55 -7.59
CA GLU A 108 21.56 -9.27 -8.18
C GLU A 108 20.53 -8.78 -9.21
N GLU A 109 19.99 -9.68 -10.04
CA GLU A 109 18.97 -9.35 -11.03
C GLU A 109 17.58 -9.15 -10.41
N ASN A 110 17.17 -10.01 -9.47
CA ASN A 110 15.77 -10.12 -9.03
C ASN A 110 15.53 -9.69 -7.58
N GLY A 111 16.57 -9.45 -6.79
CA GLY A 111 16.45 -9.18 -5.35
C GLY A 111 15.63 -7.93 -5.02
N HIS A 112 15.60 -6.95 -5.93
CA HIS A 112 14.80 -5.73 -5.78
C HIS A 112 13.28 -5.99 -5.74
N PHE A 113 12.82 -7.09 -6.35
CA PHE A 113 11.42 -7.52 -6.30
C PHE A 113 11.02 -8.06 -4.93
N VAL A 114 11.93 -8.75 -4.23
CA VAL A 114 11.66 -9.44 -2.95
C VAL A 114 11.12 -8.46 -1.91
N GLY A 115 11.77 -7.31 -1.74
CA GLY A 115 11.34 -6.30 -0.78
C GLY A 115 9.95 -5.75 -1.10
N THR A 116 9.70 -5.45 -2.38
CA THR A 116 8.42 -4.93 -2.86
C THR A 116 7.29 -5.93 -2.67
N TYR A 117 7.52 -7.21 -3.02
CA TYR A 117 6.52 -8.26 -2.86
C TYR A 117 6.27 -8.60 -1.40
N PHE A 118 7.30 -8.63 -0.57
CA PHE A 118 7.15 -8.85 0.87
C PHE A 118 6.28 -7.76 1.50
N ASP A 119 6.52 -6.49 1.17
CA ASP A 119 5.73 -5.38 1.72
C ASP A 119 4.28 -5.36 1.20
N LYS A 120 4.06 -5.72 -0.08
CA LYS A 120 2.71 -5.91 -0.65
C LYS A 120 1.98 -7.05 0.06
N LEU A 121 2.59 -8.22 0.18
CA LEU A 121 2.04 -9.40 0.86
C LEU A 121 1.73 -9.10 2.33
N LYS A 122 2.66 -8.46 3.05
CA LYS A 122 2.48 -8.05 4.44
C LYS A 122 1.24 -7.18 4.63
N LYS A 123 1.05 -6.20 3.74
CA LYS A 123 -0.14 -5.33 3.76
C LYS A 123 -1.42 -6.13 3.49
N GLU A 124 -1.38 -7.05 2.53
CA GLU A 124 -2.53 -7.89 2.16
C GLU A 124 -2.94 -8.81 3.31
N VAL A 125 -2.01 -9.60 3.83
CA VAL A 125 -2.24 -10.57 4.91
C VAL A 125 -2.79 -9.89 6.16
N ILE A 126 -2.22 -8.76 6.59
CA ILE A 126 -2.70 -8.04 7.78
C ILE A 126 -4.12 -7.49 7.56
N ARG A 127 -4.40 -6.95 6.37
CA ARG A 127 -5.75 -6.45 6.05
C ARG A 127 -6.76 -7.59 6.03
N GLU A 128 -6.41 -8.72 5.44
CA GLU A 128 -7.28 -9.88 5.36
C GLU A 128 -7.57 -10.45 6.75
N MET A 129 -6.55 -10.57 7.62
CA MET A 129 -6.74 -10.98 9.01
C MET A 129 -7.77 -10.09 9.72
N VAL A 130 -7.65 -8.77 9.60
CA VAL A 130 -8.60 -7.83 10.22
C VAL A 130 -10.01 -7.92 9.62
N LEU A 131 -10.15 -8.24 8.33
CA LEU A 131 -11.45 -8.33 7.65
C LEU A 131 -12.16 -9.67 7.87
N SER A 132 -11.40 -10.76 8.01
CA SER A 132 -11.91 -12.14 8.08
C SER A 132 -12.10 -12.63 9.51
N GLU A 133 -11.29 -12.16 10.46
CA GLU A 133 -11.42 -12.51 11.87
C GLU A 133 -12.42 -11.59 12.58
N LYS A 134 -13.23 -12.17 13.47
CA LYS A 134 -14.23 -11.47 14.30
C LYS A 134 -13.84 -11.51 15.76
#